data_AF-A0A496ZHK4-F1
#
_entry.id   AF-A0A496ZHK4-F1
#
_cell.length_a   1.000
_cell.length_b   1.000
_cell.length_c   1.000
_cell.angle_alpha   90.00
_cell.angle_beta   90.00
_cell.angle_gamma   90.00
#
_symmetry.space_group_name_H-M   'P 1'
#
loop_
_entity.id
_entity.type
_entity.pdbx_description
1 polymer ?
#
loop_
_entity_poly.entity_id
_entity_poly.type
_entity_poly.pdbx_seq_one_letter_code
_entity_poly.pdbx_strand_id
1 'polypeptide(L)'
;MAFWGVREELSRANQLRRSYYELLRDELDQFVLQYALVDSFNNFVSKKERYPFVAKRELKPRARIPDLEYGSHNTFLLLFVEEAVPAIHKKYIRFFDVNKTTLSNLLNSQALTLSEKYDRSQKYLESVQFFNFLKDLLPVDYALLIQRDQASKKKHQYSLSHFHVRVDWPIAEAAEDLAKSLRYISQDLYEKGDKFAEDVQKKYFEYYGVPVMVGGRRTAAIVAAQYFKRINCITTVYVGSSESRALIRISERGTSRIVLMQFNETEINEIAANNRILPRTFKKNYVAAKYRHKSICLFQTTYGYTNHARPPDDGKLRDIKPDLNWLSVSGQHILPKPGAWKYGPIPLNLIYT
;
A
#
# COMPACT_ATOMS: atom_id res chain seq x y z
N MET A 1 16.07 0.26 -16.88
CA MET A 1 14.78 -0.11 -17.51
C MET A 1 13.78 -0.44 -16.42
N ALA A 2 12.50 -0.15 -16.63
CA ALA A 2 11.43 -0.54 -15.70
C ALA A 2 11.31 -2.07 -15.67
N PHE A 3 10.96 -2.66 -14.51
CA PHE A 3 10.77 -4.11 -14.38
C PHE A 3 9.44 -4.60 -15.00
N TRP A 4 8.59 -3.67 -15.44
CA TRP A 4 7.34 -3.92 -16.13
C TRP A 4 7.43 -3.28 -17.53
N GLY A 5 6.79 -3.89 -18.54
CA GLY A 5 6.67 -3.25 -19.85
C GLY A 5 5.87 -1.95 -19.74
N VAL A 6 6.36 -0.83 -20.28
CA VAL A 6 5.68 0.47 -20.22
C VAL A 6 4.40 0.39 -21.06
N ARG A 7 3.34 1.13 -20.71
CA ARG A 7 2.01 0.99 -21.35
C ARG A 7 2.08 1.12 -22.87
N GLU A 8 2.90 2.03 -23.38
CA GLU A 8 3.09 2.31 -24.80
C GLU A 8 3.74 1.14 -25.56
N GLU A 9 4.48 0.27 -24.87
CA GLU A 9 5.14 -0.91 -25.43
C GLU A 9 4.23 -2.16 -25.45
N LEU A 10 3.05 -2.06 -24.86
CA LEU A 10 2.10 -3.17 -24.77
C LEU A 10 1.23 -3.30 -26.02
N SER A 11 0.80 -4.52 -26.32
CA SER A 11 -0.28 -4.75 -27.29
C SER A 11 -1.56 -4.01 -26.88
N ARG A 12 -2.41 -3.64 -27.84
CA ARG A 12 -3.68 -2.94 -27.58
C ARG A 12 -4.55 -3.64 -26.54
N ALA A 13 -4.57 -4.98 -26.55
CA ALA A 13 -5.29 -5.77 -25.55
C ALA A 13 -4.73 -5.57 -24.13
N ASN A 14 -3.40 -5.58 -24.00
CA ASN A 14 -2.72 -5.38 -22.72
C ASN A 14 -2.83 -3.91 -22.24
N GLN A 15 -2.84 -2.93 -23.16
CA GLN A 15 -3.08 -1.52 -22.84
C GLN A 15 -4.48 -1.31 -22.25
N LEU A 16 -5.51 -1.91 -22.86
CA LEU A 16 -6.89 -1.85 -22.35
C LEU A 16 -7.00 -2.51 -20.98
N ARG A 17 -6.40 -3.70 -20.81
CA ARG A 17 -6.35 -4.36 -19.50
C ARG A 17 -5.71 -3.47 -18.43
N ARG A 18 -4.55 -2.88 -18.72
CA ARG A 18 -3.86 -2.01 -17.77
C ARG A 18 -4.70 -0.80 -17.39
N SER A 19 -5.35 -0.18 -18.37
CA SER A 19 -6.23 0.97 -18.14
C SER A 19 -7.40 0.57 -17.24
N TYR A 20 -7.94 -0.65 -17.42
CA TYR A 20 -8.99 -1.18 -16.56
C TYR A 20 -8.50 -1.47 -15.13
N TYR A 21 -7.31 -2.06 -14.99
CA TYR A 21 -6.66 -2.25 -13.68
C TYR A 21 -6.46 -0.92 -12.95
N GLU A 22 -5.98 0.12 -13.64
CA GLU A 22 -5.76 1.44 -13.04
C GLU A 22 -7.08 2.08 -12.58
N LEU A 23 -8.14 1.98 -13.39
CA LEU A 23 -9.47 2.44 -13.00
C LEU A 23 -9.98 1.74 -11.73
N LEU A 24 -9.87 0.40 -11.69
CA LEU A 24 -10.27 -0.39 -10.52
C LEU A 24 -9.40 -0.09 -9.30
N ARG A 25 -8.12 0.24 -9.51
CA ARG A 25 -7.20 0.66 -8.46
C ARG A 25 -7.62 1.98 -7.83
N ASP A 26 -8.11 2.93 -8.63
CA ASP A 26 -8.56 4.23 -8.12
C ASP A 26 -9.80 4.06 -7.21
N GLU A 27 -10.75 3.20 -7.58
CA GLU A 27 -11.89 2.83 -6.72
C GLU A 27 -11.44 2.11 -5.45
N LEU A 28 -10.49 1.19 -5.57
CA LEU A 28 -9.91 0.48 -4.42
C LEU A 28 -9.18 1.45 -3.48
N ASP A 29 -8.43 2.42 -4.01
CA ASP A 29 -7.75 3.48 -3.26
C ASP A 29 -8.75 4.23 -2.37
N GLN A 30 -9.92 4.62 -2.90
CA GLN A 30 -10.99 5.27 -2.11
C GLN A 30 -11.48 4.38 -0.95
N PHE A 31 -11.76 3.11 -1.24
CA PHE A 31 -12.23 2.16 -0.25
C PHE A 31 -11.21 1.91 0.86
N VAL A 32 -9.95 1.64 0.51
CA VAL A 32 -8.92 1.35 1.52
C VAL A 32 -8.56 2.60 2.35
N LEU A 33 -8.66 3.81 1.80
CA LEU A 33 -8.51 5.05 2.56
C LEU A 33 -9.62 5.19 3.61
N GLN A 34 -10.87 4.95 3.21
CA GLN A 34 -11.99 4.95 4.13
C GLN A 34 -11.81 3.89 5.23
N TYR A 35 -11.56 2.64 4.85
CA TYR A 35 -11.45 1.53 5.78
C TYR A 35 -10.24 1.65 6.73
N ALA A 36 -9.05 1.94 6.19
CA ALA A 36 -7.82 1.95 6.98
C ALA A 36 -7.75 3.12 7.97
N LEU A 37 -8.28 4.29 7.58
CA LEU A 37 -8.04 5.53 8.31
C LEU A 37 -9.32 6.11 8.90
N VAL A 38 -10.34 6.37 8.07
CA VAL A 38 -11.56 7.04 8.53
C VAL A 38 -12.40 6.12 9.43
N ASP A 39 -12.60 4.87 9.03
CA ASP A 39 -13.30 3.87 9.84
C ASP A 39 -12.50 3.56 11.13
N SER A 40 -11.17 3.44 11.04
CA SER A 40 -10.30 3.35 12.23
C SER A 40 -10.54 4.52 13.18
N PHE A 41 -10.52 5.76 12.69
CA PHE A 41 -10.80 6.93 13.50
C PHE A 41 -12.17 6.85 14.18
N ASN A 42 -13.20 6.42 13.45
CA ASN A 42 -14.53 6.22 14.00
C ASN A 42 -14.56 5.13 15.09
N ASN A 43 -13.75 4.07 14.97
CA ASN A 43 -13.60 3.05 16.03
C ASN A 43 -13.03 3.64 17.33
N PHE A 44 -12.02 4.51 17.25
CA PHE A 44 -11.51 5.20 18.44
C PHE A 44 -12.58 6.10 19.06
N VAL A 45 -13.30 6.87 18.23
CA VAL A 45 -14.37 7.76 18.71
C VAL A 45 -15.50 6.97 19.37
N SER A 46 -15.93 5.85 18.78
CA SER A 46 -17.02 5.02 19.32
C SER A 46 -16.65 4.38 20.66
N LYS A 47 -15.39 4.00 20.84
CA LYS A 47 -14.85 3.52 22.12
C LYS A 47 -14.46 4.62 23.10
N LYS A 48 -14.68 5.90 22.75
CA LYS A 48 -14.28 7.08 23.54
C LYS A 48 -12.77 7.15 23.81
N GLU A 49 -11.97 6.58 22.93
CA GLU A 49 -10.50 6.60 22.97
C GLU A 49 -9.96 7.81 22.21
N ARG A 50 -8.76 8.28 22.58
CA ARG A 50 -8.07 9.32 21.83
C ARG A 50 -7.38 8.71 20.62
N TYR A 51 -7.67 9.23 19.42
CA TYR A 51 -6.95 8.82 18.22
C TYR A 51 -5.47 9.22 18.31
N PRO A 52 -4.53 8.29 18.07
CA PRO A 52 -3.10 8.58 18.07
C PRO A 52 -2.71 9.23 16.74
N PHE A 53 -2.66 10.56 16.66
CA PHE A 53 -2.23 11.24 15.44
C PHE A 53 -0.72 11.11 15.24
N VAL A 54 -0.30 10.88 14.00
CA VAL A 54 1.12 10.71 13.61
C VAL A 54 1.85 12.05 13.71
N ALA A 55 3.01 12.07 14.36
CA ALA A 55 3.84 13.27 14.39
C ALA A 55 4.53 13.50 13.03
N LYS A 56 4.67 14.76 12.59
CA LYS A 56 5.33 15.11 11.31
C LYS A 56 6.69 14.44 11.12
N ARG A 57 7.48 14.33 12.19
CA ARG A 57 8.81 13.67 12.19
C ARG A 57 8.76 12.20 11.81
N GLU A 58 7.66 11.49 12.07
CA GLU A 58 7.47 10.07 11.75
C GLU A 58 7.25 9.82 10.24
N LEU A 59 6.98 10.88 9.48
CA LEU A 59 6.82 10.84 8.03
C LEU A 59 8.15 11.09 7.29
N LYS A 60 9.25 11.31 8.02
CA LYS A 60 10.59 11.34 7.41
C LYS A 60 11.02 9.91 7.05
N PRO A 61 11.77 9.70 5.95
CA PRO A 61 12.11 8.35 5.46
C PRO A 61 12.75 7.39 6.47
N ARG A 62 13.63 7.89 7.35
CA ARG A 62 14.33 7.09 8.39
C ARG A 62 13.75 7.30 9.79
N ALA A 63 12.51 7.77 9.88
CA ALA A 63 11.93 8.06 11.17
C ALA A 63 11.72 6.78 11.98
N ARG A 64 12.05 6.85 13.27
CA ARG A 64 11.67 5.82 14.23
C ARG A 64 10.18 5.95 14.49
N ILE A 65 9.47 4.84 14.35
CA ILE A 65 8.04 4.75 14.65
C ILE A 65 7.92 4.14 16.06
N PRO A 66 7.04 4.67 16.93
CA PRO A 66 6.76 4.05 18.22
C PRO A 66 6.26 2.62 18.05
N ASP A 67 6.85 1.68 18.78
CA ASP A 67 6.46 0.27 18.81
C ASP A 67 5.23 0.06 19.71
N LEU A 68 4.11 0.65 19.31
CA LEU A 68 2.84 0.59 20.03
C LEU A 68 1.71 0.27 19.05
N GLU A 69 1.06 -0.88 19.26
CA GLU A 69 -0.13 -1.26 18.50
C GLU A 69 -1.40 -0.69 19.12
N TYR A 70 -2.39 -0.42 18.27
CA TYR A 70 -3.70 0.05 18.69
C TYR A 70 -4.78 -0.85 18.12
N GLY A 71 -5.48 -1.59 18.99
CA GLY A 71 -6.52 -2.55 18.57
C GLY A 71 -7.74 -1.92 17.89
N SER A 72 -7.96 -0.62 18.04
CA SER A 72 -9.04 0.12 17.35
C SER A 72 -8.67 0.53 15.91
N HIS A 73 -7.41 0.34 15.50
CA HIS A 73 -6.96 0.62 14.15
C HIS A 73 -7.14 -0.62 13.27
N ASN A 74 -7.85 -0.47 12.15
CA ASN A 74 -8.01 -1.53 11.18
C ASN A 74 -6.65 -1.88 10.55
N THR A 75 -6.31 -3.17 10.53
CA THR A 75 -5.06 -3.67 9.94
C THR A 75 -5.37 -4.74 8.91
N PHE A 76 -4.64 -4.72 7.80
CA PHE A 76 -4.83 -5.69 6.71
C PHE A 76 -3.61 -5.69 5.79
N LEU A 77 -3.51 -6.70 4.95
CA LEU A 77 -2.59 -6.76 3.82
C LEU A 77 -3.37 -7.16 2.57
N LEU A 78 -3.30 -6.34 1.52
CA LEU A 78 -4.01 -6.57 0.26
C LEU A 78 -3.04 -6.49 -0.91
N LEU A 79 -3.00 -7.55 -1.70
CA LEU A 79 -2.19 -7.67 -2.92
C LEU A 79 -3.14 -7.53 -4.11
N PHE A 80 -2.93 -6.52 -4.95
CA PHE A 80 -3.70 -6.30 -6.17
C PHE A 80 -2.80 -6.38 -7.40
N VAL A 81 -2.94 -7.45 -8.19
CA VAL A 81 -2.05 -7.80 -9.29
C VAL A 81 -2.78 -7.61 -10.62
N GLU A 82 -2.14 -6.93 -11.60
CA GLU A 82 -2.71 -6.69 -12.93
C GLU A 82 -3.02 -8.00 -13.69
N GLU A 83 -2.24 -9.04 -13.47
CA GLU A 83 -2.39 -10.34 -14.11
C GLU A 83 -2.51 -11.46 -13.06
N ALA A 84 -2.97 -12.64 -13.47
CA ALA A 84 -3.00 -13.78 -12.57
C ALA A 84 -1.57 -14.23 -12.22
N VAL A 85 -1.30 -14.43 -10.93
CA VAL A 85 -0.03 -14.92 -10.42
C VAL A 85 0.18 -16.38 -10.86
N PRO A 86 1.20 -16.68 -11.69
CA PRO A 86 1.41 -18.04 -12.16
C PRO A 86 1.76 -19.01 -11.02
N ALA A 87 1.40 -20.30 -11.19
CA ALA A 87 1.61 -21.32 -10.17
C ALA A 87 3.09 -21.53 -9.79
N ILE A 88 4.04 -21.23 -10.67
CA ILE A 88 5.49 -21.28 -10.38
C ILE A 88 5.89 -20.38 -9.21
N HIS A 89 5.11 -19.34 -8.93
CA HIS A 89 5.37 -18.41 -7.83
C HIS A 89 4.80 -18.88 -6.48
N LYS A 90 4.06 -19.99 -6.45
CA LYS A 90 3.41 -20.52 -5.23
C LYS A 90 4.37 -20.88 -4.11
N LYS A 91 5.65 -21.13 -4.42
CA LYS A 91 6.69 -21.40 -3.42
C LYS A 91 6.79 -20.27 -2.39
N TYR A 92 6.71 -19.02 -2.86
CA TYR A 92 7.00 -17.84 -2.05
C TYR A 92 5.77 -16.93 -1.85
N ILE A 93 4.81 -16.96 -2.77
CA ILE A 93 3.48 -16.36 -2.58
C ILE A 93 2.49 -17.51 -2.47
N ARG A 94 2.16 -17.93 -1.25
CA ARG A 94 1.42 -19.17 -0.99
C ARG A 94 -0.08 -18.93 -1.09
N PHE A 95 -0.62 -19.16 -2.28
CA PHE A 95 -2.04 -19.24 -2.56
C PHE A 95 -2.42 -20.66 -2.98
N PHE A 96 -3.29 -21.30 -2.19
CA PHE A 96 -3.71 -22.69 -2.36
C PHE A 96 -5.21 -22.80 -2.61
N ASP A 97 -5.67 -23.96 -3.09
CA ASP A 97 -7.08 -24.16 -3.40
C ASP A 97 -8.00 -24.06 -2.17
N VAL A 98 -7.50 -24.43 -0.99
CA VAL A 98 -8.18 -24.26 0.30
C VAL A 98 -8.43 -22.78 0.67
N ASN A 99 -7.63 -21.88 0.10
CA ASN A 99 -7.67 -20.44 0.34
C ASN A 99 -8.45 -19.67 -0.74
N LYS A 100 -8.99 -20.36 -1.76
CA LYS A 100 -9.80 -19.73 -2.80
C LYS A 100 -11.11 -19.22 -2.22
N THR A 101 -11.62 -18.10 -2.71
CA THR A 101 -12.95 -17.54 -2.37
C THR A 101 -14.11 -18.33 -2.98
N THR A 102 -14.18 -19.62 -2.63
CA THR A 102 -15.33 -20.48 -2.91
C THR A 102 -16.25 -20.48 -1.69
N LEU A 103 -17.55 -20.74 -1.90
CA LEU A 103 -18.52 -20.80 -0.81
C LEU A 103 -18.08 -21.79 0.27
N SER A 104 -17.65 -22.98 -0.12
CA SER A 104 -17.20 -24.04 0.80
C SER A 104 -16.02 -23.59 1.65
N ASN A 105 -15.00 -22.97 1.04
CA ASN A 105 -13.82 -22.52 1.78
C ASN A 105 -14.16 -21.37 2.75
N LEU A 106 -14.98 -20.42 2.32
CA LEU A 106 -15.38 -19.28 3.16
C LEU A 106 -16.18 -19.75 4.39
N LEU A 107 -17.13 -20.66 4.22
CA LEU A 107 -17.88 -21.26 5.32
C LEU A 107 -16.95 -22.02 6.29
N ASN A 108 -16.01 -22.80 5.76
CA ASN A 108 -15.08 -23.58 6.58
C ASN A 108 -14.10 -22.69 7.37
N SER A 109 -13.74 -21.53 6.82
CA SER A 109 -12.75 -20.63 7.44
C SER A 109 -13.26 -19.88 8.66
N GLN A 110 -14.58 -19.88 8.92
CA GLN A 110 -15.26 -19.02 9.90
C GLN A 110 -14.93 -17.52 9.77
N ALA A 111 -14.21 -17.12 8.70
CA ALA A 111 -13.77 -15.75 8.45
C ALA A 111 -14.93 -14.78 8.24
N LEU A 112 -16.11 -15.33 7.96
CA LEU A 112 -17.31 -14.57 7.66
C LEU A 112 -18.47 -15.14 8.46
N THR A 113 -19.18 -14.28 9.17
CA THR A 113 -20.59 -14.51 9.53
C THR A 113 -21.40 -14.36 8.24
N LEU A 114 -21.21 -15.27 7.29
CA LEU A 114 -21.89 -15.22 5.99
C LEU A 114 -23.39 -15.16 6.27
N SER A 115 -24.03 -14.06 5.90
CA SER A 115 -25.49 -14.04 5.81
C SER A 115 -25.92 -15.18 4.89
N GLU A 116 -27.10 -15.77 5.11
CA GLU A 116 -27.63 -16.89 4.31
C GLU A 116 -27.70 -16.61 2.79
N LYS A 117 -27.46 -15.37 2.35
CA LYS A 117 -27.51 -14.86 0.97
C LYS A 117 -26.13 -14.61 0.34
N TYR A 118 -25.14 -15.48 0.56
CA TYR A 118 -23.87 -15.39 -0.19
C TYR A 118 -24.08 -15.69 -1.68
N ASP A 119 -23.82 -14.71 -2.53
CA ASP A 119 -23.74 -14.89 -3.97
C ASP A 119 -22.26 -15.00 -4.40
N ARG A 120 -21.94 -16.03 -5.18
CA ARG A 120 -20.61 -16.27 -5.75
C ARG A 120 -20.11 -15.11 -6.62
N SER A 121 -21.01 -14.26 -7.12
CA SER A 121 -20.66 -13.09 -7.91
C SER A 121 -20.04 -11.95 -7.09
N GLN A 122 -20.21 -11.95 -5.75
CA GLN A 122 -19.77 -10.86 -4.87
C GLN A 122 -18.25 -10.69 -4.84
N LYS A 123 -17.48 -11.73 -5.16
CA LYS A 123 -16.00 -11.67 -5.20
C LYS A 123 -15.42 -10.89 -6.38
N TYR A 124 -16.23 -10.55 -7.39
CA TYR A 124 -15.77 -9.82 -8.58
C TYR A 124 -15.86 -8.32 -8.34
N LEU A 125 -14.84 -7.58 -8.81
CA LEU A 125 -14.72 -6.14 -8.55
C LEU A 125 -15.89 -5.32 -9.12
N GLU A 126 -16.53 -5.81 -10.18
CA GLU A 126 -17.70 -5.17 -10.79
C GLU A 126 -19.00 -5.37 -10.00
N SER A 127 -18.98 -6.24 -8.98
CA SER A 127 -20.16 -6.48 -8.16
C SER A 127 -20.44 -5.30 -7.23
N VAL A 128 -21.70 -4.89 -7.14
CA VAL A 128 -22.16 -3.84 -6.21
C VAL A 128 -21.85 -4.21 -4.76
N GLN A 129 -21.79 -5.51 -4.43
CA GLN A 129 -21.51 -6.01 -3.09
C GLN A 129 -20.01 -6.26 -2.85
N PHE A 130 -19.14 -6.02 -3.83
CA PHE A 130 -17.72 -6.34 -3.74
C PHE A 130 -17.03 -5.70 -2.53
N PHE A 131 -17.26 -4.40 -2.30
CA PHE A 131 -16.60 -3.71 -1.20
C PHE A 131 -17.14 -4.11 0.18
N ASN A 132 -18.39 -4.55 0.27
CA ASN A 132 -18.92 -5.15 1.50
C ASN A 132 -18.23 -6.49 1.76
N PHE A 133 -18.17 -7.35 0.74
CA PHE A 133 -17.47 -8.63 0.81
C PHE A 133 -15.98 -8.48 1.16
N LEU A 134 -15.30 -7.50 0.55
CA LEU A 134 -13.91 -7.18 0.86
C LEU A 134 -13.75 -6.69 2.29
N LYS A 135 -14.64 -5.81 2.77
CA LYS A 135 -14.62 -5.28 4.15
C LYS A 135 -14.69 -6.39 5.19
N ASP A 136 -15.53 -7.39 4.96
CA ASP A 136 -15.69 -8.51 5.89
C ASP A 136 -14.46 -9.44 5.91
N LEU A 137 -13.72 -9.54 4.79
CA LEU A 137 -12.52 -10.39 4.67
C LEU A 137 -11.20 -9.69 5.04
N LEU A 138 -11.15 -8.36 5.04
CA LEU A 138 -9.92 -7.61 5.36
C LEU A 138 -9.32 -7.93 6.75
N PRO A 139 -10.09 -8.23 7.81
CA PRO A 139 -9.56 -8.64 9.11
C PRO A 139 -8.88 -10.01 9.14
N VAL A 140 -9.07 -10.85 8.12
CA VAL A 140 -8.52 -12.20 8.06
C VAL A 140 -6.99 -12.17 8.14
N ASP A 141 -6.40 -13.20 8.74
CA ASP A 141 -4.95 -13.34 8.82
C ASP A 141 -4.29 -13.39 7.44
N TYR A 142 -3.05 -12.90 7.40
CA TYR A 142 -2.22 -12.77 6.19
C TYR A 142 -2.83 -11.84 5.13
N ALA A 143 -2.60 -12.13 3.84
CA ALA A 143 -2.97 -11.26 2.74
C ALA A 143 -4.24 -11.70 2.03
N LEU A 144 -4.97 -10.73 1.51
CA LEU A 144 -5.97 -10.91 0.47
C LEU A 144 -5.30 -10.76 -0.91
N LEU A 145 -5.72 -11.57 -1.89
CA LEU A 145 -5.19 -11.52 -3.26
C LEU A 145 -6.29 -11.24 -4.27
N ILE A 146 -6.26 -10.03 -4.84
CA ILE A 146 -7.04 -9.65 -6.01
C ILE A 146 -6.17 -9.80 -7.24
N GLN A 147 -6.67 -10.54 -8.23
CA GLN A 147 -5.99 -10.74 -9.50
C GLN A 147 -7.00 -11.00 -10.61
N ARG A 148 -6.52 -10.99 -11.85
CA ARG A 148 -7.35 -11.30 -13.02
C ARG A 148 -7.89 -12.72 -12.95
N ASP A 149 -9.16 -12.90 -13.26
CA ASP A 149 -9.76 -14.22 -13.41
C ASP A 149 -9.36 -14.82 -14.76
N GLN A 150 -8.74 -16.00 -14.72
CA GLN A 150 -8.36 -16.75 -15.92
C GLN A 150 -9.47 -17.67 -16.44
N ALA A 151 -10.47 -17.99 -15.62
CA ALA A 151 -11.53 -18.93 -15.98
C ALA A 151 -12.67 -18.28 -16.78
N SER A 152 -12.82 -16.96 -16.70
CA SER A 152 -13.92 -16.24 -17.34
C SER A 152 -13.71 -16.06 -18.86
N LYS A 153 -14.77 -16.34 -19.64
CA LYS A 153 -14.85 -16.00 -21.07
C LYS A 153 -14.99 -14.48 -21.30
N LYS A 154 -15.42 -13.72 -20.29
CA LYS A 154 -15.51 -12.25 -20.37
C LYS A 154 -14.10 -11.67 -20.17
N LYS A 155 -13.62 -10.93 -21.18
CA LYS A 155 -12.25 -10.40 -21.21
C LYS A 155 -12.00 -9.47 -20.00
N HIS A 156 -10.92 -9.74 -19.26
CA HIS A 156 -10.30 -8.86 -18.24
C HIS A 156 -11.09 -8.62 -16.93
N GLN A 157 -11.81 -9.62 -16.42
CA GLN A 157 -12.45 -9.53 -15.11
C GLN A 157 -11.45 -9.70 -13.95
N TYR A 158 -11.59 -8.93 -12.87
CA TYR A 158 -10.80 -9.09 -11.64
C TYR A 158 -11.65 -9.63 -10.50
N SER A 159 -11.04 -10.47 -9.66
CA SER A 159 -11.72 -11.01 -8.48
C SER A 159 -10.80 -11.07 -7.27
N LEU A 160 -11.39 -10.93 -6.08
CA LEU A 160 -10.77 -11.41 -4.86
C LEU A 160 -10.68 -12.93 -4.95
N SER A 161 -9.54 -13.43 -5.38
CA SER A 161 -9.35 -14.82 -5.78
C SER A 161 -9.05 -15.73 -4.59
N HIS A 162 -8.28 -15.22 -3.62
CA HIS A 162 -7.85 -15.96 -2.45
C HIS A 162 -7.86 -15.06 -1.22
N PHE A 163 -8.18 -15.65 -0.08
CA PHE A 163 -8.04 -15.10 1.25
C PHE A 163 -6.95 -15.87 1.99
N HIS A 164 -6.23 -15.27 2.95
CA HIS A 164 -5.17 -15.96 3.70
C HIS A 164 -3.93 -16.36 2.87
N VAL A 165 -3.50 -15.51 1.94
CA VAL A 165 -2.27 -15.70 1.15
C VAL A 165 -1.05 -15.34 1.99
N ARG A 166 -0.09 -16.27 2.09
CA ARG A 166 1.17 -16.04 2.84
C ARG A 166 2.29 -15.59 1.93
N VAL A 167 3.19 -14.76 2.47
CA VAL A 167 4.39 -14.28 1.78
C VAL A 167 5.59 -14.88 2.52
N ASP A 168 6.13 -15.96 1.96
CA ASP A 168 7.17 -16.79 2.58
C ASP A 168 8.52 -16.62 1.87
N TRP A 169 8.72 -15.54 1.11
CA TRP A 169 10.02 -15.23 0.54
C TRP A 169 10.95 -14.65 1.62
N PRO A 170 12.16 -15.20 1.84
CA PRO A 170 13.05 -14.68 2.87
C PRO A 170 13.43 -13.21 2.65
N ILE A 171 13.50 -12.45 3.74
CA ILE A 171 13.88 -11.02 3.70
C ILE A 171 15.28 -10.85 3.12
N ALA A 172 16.22 -11.75 3.47
CA ALA A 172 17.56 -11.76 2.91
C ALA A 172 17.56 -11.95 1.38
N GLU A 173 16.77 -12.89 0.85
CA GLU A 173 16.64 -13.08 -0.60
C GLU A 173 16.02 -11.83 -1.28
N ALA A 174 15.00 -11.22 -0.66
CA ALA A 174 14.39 -10.00 -1.19
C ALA A 174 15.36 -8.80 -1.19
N ALA A 175 16.16 -8.66 -0.13
CA ALA A 175 17.18 -7.63 -0.02
C ALA A 175 18.31 -7.86 -1.02
N GLU A 176 18.74 -9.10 -1.21
CA GLU A 176 19.72 -9.51 -2.21
C GLU A 176 19.25 -9.19 -3.63
N ASP A 177 18.03 -9.56 -3.98
CA ASP A 177 17.43 -9.30 -5.29
C ASP A 177 17.39 -7.79 -5.59
N LEU A 178 16.99 -6.97 -4.60
CA LEU A 178 17.05 -5.52 -4.73
C LEU A 178 18.50 -5.03 -4.91
N ALA A 179 19.43 -5.49 -4.07
CA ALA A 179 20.82 -5.06 -4.10
C ALA A 179 21.52 -5.41 -5.43
N LYS A 180 21.22 -6.58 -6.01
CA LYS A 180 21.66 -6.96 -7.36
C LYS A 180 21.12 -6.01 -8.42
N SER A 181 19.81 -5.73 -8.38
CA SER A 181 19.16 -4.81 -9.34
C SER A 181 19.73 -3.38 -9.26
N LEU A 182 20.16 -2.97 -8.07
CA LEU A 182 20.75 -1.67 -7.78
C LEU A 182 22.29 -1.66 -7.89
N ARG A 183 22.91 -2.77 -8.32
CA ARG A 183 24.36 -2.94 -8.53
C ARG A 183 25.20 -2.68 -7.27
N TYR A 184 24.69 -3.02 -6.09
CA TYR A 184 25.47 -3.00 -4.84
C TYR A 184 26.25 -4.29 -4.59
N ILE A 185 25.73 -5.39 -5.12
CA ILE A 185 26.34 -6.73 -5.08
C ILE A 185 26.27 -7.37 -6.46
N SER A 186 27.13 -8.37 -6.67
CA SER A 186 27.21 -9.10 -7.92
C SER A 186 26.48 -10.45 -7.87
N GLN A 187 26.69 -11.22 -6.80
CA GLN A 187 26.29 -12.63 -6.74
C GLN A 187 25.56 -12.97 -5.45
N ASP A 188 26.09 -12.63 -4.28
CA ASP A 188 25.56 -13.08 -2.99
C ASP A 188 25.51 -11.93 -1.99
N LEU A 189 24.49 -11.91 -1.13
CA LEU A 189 24.31 -10.88 -0.12
C LEU A 189 25.51 -10.76 0.84
N TYR A 190 26.15 -11.89 1.15
CA TYR A 190 27.27 -11.98 2.08
C TYR A 190 28.63 -11.93 1.38
N GLU A 191 28.68 -11.63 0.08
CA GLU A 191 29.95 -11.55 -0.69
C GLU A 191 30.95 -10.52 -0.12
N LYS A 192 30.46 -9.55 0.65
CA LYS A 192 31.24 -8.51 1.35
C LYS A 192 31.19 -8.63 2.89
N GLY A 193 30.74 -9.77 3.42
CA GLY A 193 30.65 -10.08 4.85
C GLY A 193 29.35 -9.64 5.54
N ASP A 194 29.14 -10.12 6.76
CA ASP A 194 27.87 -10.01 7.51
C ASP A 194 27.41 -8.57 7.75
N LYS A 195 28.34 -7.68 8.08
CA LYS A 195 28.01 -6.26 8.30
C LYS A 195 27.44 -5.61 7.04
N PHE A 196 27.99 -5.92 5.88
CA PHE A 196 27.50 -5.41 4.61
C PHE A 196 26.10 -5.96 4.32
N ALA A 197 25.88 -7.27 4.54
CA ALA A 197 24.58 -7.90 4.40
C ALA A 197 23.52 -7.25 5.31
N GLU A 198 23.88 -6.94 6.55
CA GLU A 198 23.00 -6.25 7.50
C GLU A 198 22.65 -4.83 7.01
N ASP A 199 23.64 -4.07 6.52
CA ASP A 199 23.42 -2.72 5.99
C ASP A 199 22.54 -2.74 4.73
N VAL A 200 22.71 -3.73 3.85
CA VAL A 200 21.85 -3.94 2.69
C VAL A 200 20.41 -4.23 3.12
N GLN A 201 20.20 -5.10 4.12
CA GLN A 201 18.86 -5.37 4.63
C GLN A 201 18.22 -4.11 5.24
N LYS A 202 18.95 -3.32 6.03
CA LYS A 202 18.45 -2.03 6.55
C LYS A 202 18.03 -1.09 5.40
N LYS A 203 18.84 -1.02 4.33
CA LYS A 203 18.50 -0.24 3.13
C LYS A 203 17.33 -0.79 2.34
N TYR A 204 17.10 -2.10 2.36
CA TYR A 204 15.92 -2.71 1.78
C TYR A 204 14.63 -2.22 2.47
N PHE A 205 14.60 -2.17 3.81
CA PHE A 205 13.47 -1.57 4.53
C PHE A 205 13.31 -0.07 4.21
N GLU A 206 14.44 0.66 4.19
CA GLU A 206 14.44 2.09 3.83
C GLU A 206 13.90 2.32 2.41
N TYR A 207 14.27 1.49 1.43
CA TYR A 207 13.82 1.57 0.04
C TYR A 207 12.28 1.59 -0.04
N TYR A 208 11.62 0.81 0.82
CA TYR A 208 10.17 0.73 0.88
C TYR A 208 9.53 1.68 1.90
N GLY A 209 10.28 2.59 2.50
CA GLY A 209 9.75 3.63 3.38
C GLY A 209 9.19 3.07 4.68
N VAL A 210 9.77 1.98 5.19
CA VAL A 210 9.42 1.38 6.48
C VAL A 210 10.66 1.29 7.38
N PRO A 211 10.51 1.37 8.72
CA PRO A 211 11.60 1.08 9.64
C PRO A 211 12.14 -0.36 9.47
N VAL A 212 13.32 -0.61 10.00
CA VAL A 212 13.91 -1.96 10.06
C VAL A 212 13.16 -2.80 11.11
N MET A 213 12.99 -4.10 10.87
CA MET A 213 12.32 -5.04 11.79
C MET A 213 10.86 -4.69 12.12
N VAL A 214 10.13 -4.13 11.15
CA VAL A 214 8.71 -3.79 11.33
C VAL A 214 7.83 -5.03 11.43
N GLY A 215 6.67 -4.87 12.09
CA GLY A 215 5.68 -5.94 12.26
C GLY A 215 5.33 -6.73 10.99
N GLY A 216 4.92 -7.99 11.18
CA GLY A 216 4.86 -9.01 10.13
C GLY A 216 4.12 -8.62 8.85
N ARG A 217 2.98 -7.92 8.93
CA ARG A 217 2.22 -7.46 7.74
C ARG A 217 2.98 -6.44 6.89
N ARG A 218 3.72 -5.51 7.50
CA ARG A 218 4.53 -4.51 6.76
C ARG A 218 5.74 -5.16 6.11
N THR A 219 6.39 -6.08 6.81
CA THR A 219 7.48 -6.89 6.25
C THR A 219 6.99 -7.74 5.08
N ALA A 220 5.87 -8.44 5.22
CA ALA A 220 5.24 -9.19 4.13
C ALA A 220 4.87 -8.30 2.93
N ALA A 221 4.42 -7.06 3.17
CA ALA A 221 4.10 -6.11 2.12
C ALA A 221 5.30 -5.74 1.26
N ILE A 222 6.44 -5.39 1.88
CA ILE A 222 7.65 -5.00 1.13
C ILE A 222 8.27 -6.21 0.41
N VAL A 223 8.22 -7.39 1.03
CA VAL A 223 8.69 -8.66 0.45
C VAL A 223 7.85 -9.03 -0.76
N ALA A 224 6.52 -8.97 -0.66
CA ALA A 224 5.63 -9.20 -1.78
C ALA A 224 5.86 -8.18 -2.90
N ALA A 225 6.01 -6.90 -2.57
CA ALA A 225 6.26 -5.85 -3.54
C ALA A 225 7.60 -6.02 -4.28
N GLN A 226 8.65 -6.51 -3.62
CA GLN A 226 9.91 -6.84 -4.29
C GLN A 226 9.74 -8.10 -5.15
N TYR A 227 9.11 -9.15 -4.62
CA TYR A 227 8.93 -10.40 -5.34
C TYR A 227 8.12 -10.23 -6.63
N PHE A 228 7.07 -9.42 -6.59
CA PHE A 228 6.22 -9.18 -7.76
C PHE A 228 6.92 -8.45 -8.89
N LYS A 229 8.08 -7.81 -8.66
CA LYS A 229 8.92 -7.26 -9.75
C LYS A 229 9.41 -8.34 -10.71
N ARG A 230 9.39 -9.61 -10.29
CA ARG A 230 9.74 -10.78 -11.13
C ARG A 230 8.62 -11.21 -12.08
N ILE A 231 7.43 -10.62 -11.94
CA ILE A 231 6.28 -10.87 -12.81
C ILE A 231 6.12 -9.64 -13.71
N ASN A 232 6.09 -9.83 -15.03
CA ASN A 232 6.01 -8.73 -16.01
C ASN A 232 4.60 -8.11 -16.07
N CYS A 233 4.17 -7.48 -14.98
CA CYS A 233 2.91 -6.76 -14.84
C CYS A 233 3.02 -5.72 -13.70
N ILE A 234 2.08 -4.78 -13.63
CA ILE A 234 2.03 -3.85 -12.49
C ILE A 234 1.27 -4.48 -11.31
N THR A 235 1.69 -4.11 -10.10
CA THR A 235 1.08 -4.59 -8.86
C THR A 235 0.98 -3.44 -7.87
N THR A 236 -0.06 -3.46 -7.04
CA THR A 236 -0.25 -2.53 -5.95
C THR A 236 -0.45 -3.31 -4.66
N VAL A 237 0.38 -3.03 -3.66
CA VAL A 237 0.32 -3.63 -2.33
C VAL A 237 -0.15 -2.58 -1.34
N TYR A 238 -1.20 -2.89 -0.60
CA TYR A 238 -1.74 -2.05 0.46
C TYR A 238 -1.52 -2.71 1.81
N VAL A 239 -1.08 -1.93 2.78
CA VAL A 239 -1.02 -2.37 4.18
C VAL A 239 -1.57 -1.29 5.10
N GLY A 240 -2.63 -1.63 5.82
CA GLY A 240 -3.12 -0.87 6.96
C GLY A 240 -2.37 -1.32 8.21
N SER A 241 -1.74 -0.38 8.92
CA SER A 241 -0.88 -0.69 10.06
C SER A 241 -1.30 0.12 11.28
N SER A 242 -1.59 -0.58 12.38
CA SER A 242 -1.91 0.00 13.67
C SER A 242 -0.70 0.74 14.25
N GLU A 243 0.48 0.11 14.22
CA GLU A 243 1.73 0.68 14.76
C GLU A 243 2.18 1.95 14.03
N SER A 244 1.94 2.08 12.72
CA SER A 244 2.26 3.32 11.98
C SER A 244 1.09 4.29 11.86
N ARG A 245 -0.11 3.86 12.28
CA ARG A 245 -1.37 4.62 12.18
C ARG A 245 -1.61 5.14 10.76
N ALA A 246 -1.25 4.30 9.79
CA ALA A 246 -1.12 4.69 8.40
C ALA A 246 -1.62 3.60 7.45
N LEU A 247 -2.05 4.06 6.28
CA LEU A 247 -2.13 3.25 5.07
C LEU A 247 -0.83 3.42 4.29
N ILE A 248 -0.14 2.33 3.99
CA ILE A 248 1.02 2.33 3.10
C ILE A 248 0.59 1.69 1.78
N ARG A 249 0.89 2.37 0.67
CA ARG A 249 0.64 1.91 -0.69
C ARG A 249 1.97 1.80 -1.42
N ILE A 250 2.26 0.61 -1.93
CA ILE A 250 3.48 0.32 -2.71
C ILE A 250 3.02 -0.04 -4.12
N SER A 251 3.49 0.70 -5.12
CA SER A 251 3.09 0.53 -6.52
C SER A 251 4.30 0.66 -7.45
N GLU A 252 4.08 0.55 -8.77
CA GLU A 252 5.09 0.82 -9.79
C GLU A 252 5.70 2.23 -9.69
N ARG A 253 4.94 3.18 -9.11
CA ARG A 253 5.37 4.58 -8.90
C ARG A 253 6.13 4.80 -7.60
N GLY A 254 6.39 3.75 -6.83
CA GLY A 254 7.03 3.81 -5.52
C GLY A 254 6.05 3.73 -4.35
N THR A 255 6.53 4.16 -3.18
CA THR A 255 5.80 4.07 -1.91
C THR A 255 5.17 5.41 -1.53
N SER A 256 3.93 5.36 -1.08
CA SER A 256 3.30 6.45 -0.34
C SER A 256 2.76 5.98 1.01
N ARG A 257 2.68 6.93 1.95
CA ARG A 257 2.08 6.73 3.26
C ARG A 257 0.99 7.78 3.46
N ILE A 258 -0.19 7.33 3.84
CA ILE A 258 -1.34 8.20 4.12
C ILE A 258 -1.70 8.07 5.59
N VAL A 259 -1.89 9.22 6.25
CA VAL A 259 -2.23 9.33 7.67
C VAL A 259 -3.37 10.32 7.86
N LEU A 260 -3.99 10.32 9.04
CA LEU A 260 -4.86 11.41 9.46
C LEU A 260 -4.05 12.50 10.14
N MET A 261 -4.29 13.76 9.76
CA MET A 261 -3.70 14.94 10.39
C MET A 261 -4.77 15.92 10.85
N GLN A 262 -4.45 16.64 11.93
CA GLN A 262 -5.33 17.65 12.51
C GLN A 262 -4.94 19.03 11.99
N PHE A 263 -5.96 19.81 11.61
CA PHE A 263 -5.82 21.20 11.22
C PHE A 263 -6.82 22.05 12.00
N ASN A 264 -6.39 23.24 12.40
CA ASN A 264 -7.26 24.23 12.99
C ASN A 264 -7.93 25.10 11.91
N GLU A 265 -8.83 25.98 12.34
CA GLU A 265 -9.60 26.83 11.44
C GLU A 265 -8.73 27.83 10.67
N THR A 266 -7.69 28.40 11.30
CA THR A 266 -6.79 29.36 10.64
C THR A 266 -5.95 28.67 9.57
N GLU A 267 -5.37 27.49 9.91
CA GLU A 267 -4.64 26.64 8.96
C GLU A 267 -5.51 26.26 7.76
N ILE A 268 -6.77 25.87 7.97
CA ILE A 268 -7.69 25.57 6.87
C ILE A 268 -7.90 26.78 5.97
N ASN A 269 -8.14 27.95 6.55
CA ASN A 269 -8.42 29.15 5.78
C ASN A 269 -7.19 29.58 4.96
N GLU A 270 -5.99 29.49 5.54
CA GLU A 270 -4.73 29.76 4.86
C GLU A 270 -4.47 28.77 3.71
N ILE A 271 -4.62 27.46 3.97
CA ILE A 271 -4.44 26.42 2.94
C ILE A 271 -5.44 26.62 1.80
N ALA A 272 -6.72 26.89 2.13
CA ALA A 272 -7.77 27.11 1.16
C ALA A 272 -7.49 28.35 0.30
N ALA A 273 -7.09 29.47 0.91
CA ALA A 273 -6.74 30.71 0.22
C ALA A 273 -5.54 30.51 -0.72
N ASN A 274 -4.46 29.86 -0.23
CA ASN A 274 -3.25 29.58 -1.02
C ASN A 274 -3.53 28.70 -2.25
N ASN A 275 -4.57 27.86 -2.19
CA ASN A 275 -4.98 26.98 -3.29
C ASN A 275 -6.19 27.50 -4.07
N ARG A 276 -6.61 28.75 -3.84
CA ARG A 276 -7.76 29.40 -4.52
C ARG A 276 -9.07 28.62 -4.39
N ILE A 277 -9.31 28.03 -3.22
CA ILE A 277 -10.53 27.30 -2.88
C ILE A 277 -11.24 28.03 -1.75
N LEU A 278 -12.57 28.14 -1.81
CA LEU A 278 -13.34 28.70 -0.69
C LEU A 278 -13.24 27.79 0.55
N PRO A 279 -13.10 28.32 1.78
CA PRO A 279 -13.03 27.50 2.99
C PRO A 279 -14.19 26.52 3.16
N ARG A 280 -15.41 26.92 2.77
CA ARG A 280 -16.59 26.04 2.76
C ARG A 280 -16.39 24.84 1.81
N THR A 281 -15.81 25.08 0.64
CA THR A 281 -15.49 24.04 -0.34
C THR A 281 -14.39 23.12 0.17
N PHE A 282 -13.36 23.67 0.81
CA PHE A 282 -12.32 22.87 1.46
C PHE A 282 -12.92 21.92 2.51
N LYS A 283 -13.70 22.47 3.45
CA LYS A 283 -14.35 21.70 4.52
C LYS A 283 -15.27 20.61 3.99
N LYS A 284 -15.98 20.86 2.88
CA LYS A 284 -16.89 19.87 2.30
C LYS A 284 -16.14 18.67 1.71
N ASN A 285 -15.00 18.91 1.06
CA ASN A 285 -14.36 17.91 0.18
C ASN A 285 -13.05 17.32 0.74
N TYR A 286 -12.36 17.98 1.67
CA TYR A 286 -11.06 17.52 2.19
C TYR A 286 -11.08 17.13 3.67
N VAL A 287 -12.07 17.62 4.43
CA VAL A 287 -12.23 17.23 5.83
C VAL A 287 -12.98 15.90 5.90
N ALA A 288 -12.28 14.86 6.35
CA ALA A 288 -12.80 13.51 6.49
C ALA A 288 -13.62 13.37 7.78
N ALA A 289 -13.21 14.05 8.86
CA ALA A 289 -13.94 14.06 10.13
C ALA A 289 -13.69 15.37 10.90
N LYS A 290 -14.55 15.65 11.88
CA LYS A 290 -14.31 16.70 12.88
C LYS A 290 -14.07 16.05 14.23
N TYR A 291 -13.06 16.53 14.95
CA TYR A 291 -12.75 16.03 16.29
C TYR A 291 -12.46 17.22 17.20
N ARG A 292 -13.32 17.44 18.19
CA ARG A 292 -13.29 18.65 19.03
C ARG A 292 -13.35 19.89 18.13
N HIS A 293 -12.45 20.86 18.29
CA HIS A 293 -12.35 22.07 17.47
C HIS A 293 -11.34 21.96 16.32
N LYS A 294 -10.97 20.73 15.92
CA LYS A 294 -10.02 20.49 14.83
C LYS A 294 -10.70 19.72 13.70
N SER A 295 -10.30 20.03 12.48
CA SER A 295 -10.68 19.29 11.30
C SER A 295 -9.63 18.24 11.00
N ILE A 296 -10.09 17.04 10.66
CA ILE A 296 -9.23 15.89 10.37
C ILE A 296 -9.21 15.69 8.86
N CYS A 297 -8.02 15.73 8.27
CA CYS A 297 -7.83 15.53 6.83
C CYS A 297 -6.91 14.34 6.57
N LEU A 298 -7.06 13.72 5.40
CA LEU A 298 -6.12 12.73 4.90
C LEU A 298 -4.87 13.43 4.37
N PHE A 299 -3.70 13.05 4.86
CA PHE A 299 -2.42 13.60 4.41
C PHE A 299 -1.55 12.50 3.83
N GLN A 300 -1.17 12.65 2.56
CA GLN A 300 -0.30 11.73 1.85
C GLN A 300 1.12 12.28 1.78
N THR A 301 2.07 11.44 2.18
CA THR A 301 3.49 11.60 1.89
C THR A 301 3.89 10.62 0.80
N THR A 302 4.46 11.11 -0.29
CA THR A 302 5.05 10.29 -1.35
C THR A 302 6.55 10.33 -1.22
N TYR A 303 7.19 9.16 -1.31
CA TYR A 303 8.63 9.03 -1.22
C TYR A 303 9.23 8.77 -2.60
N GLY A 304 10.24 9.56 -2.96
CA GLY A 304 11.02 9.40 -4.19
C GLY A 304 12.38 8.78 -3.89
N TYR A 305 12.83 7.91 -4.79
CA TYR A 305 14.17 7.33 -4.75
C TYR A 305 15.23 8.39 -5.05
N THR A 306 16.25 8.48 -4.21
CA THR A 306 17.48 9.23 -4.49
C THR A 306 18.35 8.47 -5.50
N ASN A 307 19.47 9.06 -5.93
CA ASN A 307 20.40 8.40 -6.85
C ASN A 307 20.96 7.09 -6.28
N HIS A 308 21.04 6.96 -4.95
CA HIS A 308 21.52 5.75 -4.28
C HIS A 308 20.50 4.61 -4.31
N ALA A 309 19.22 4.90 -4.55
CA ALA A 309 18.16 3.90 -4.64
C ALA A 309 17.70 3.63 -6.09
N ARG A 310 18.50 4.04 -7.08
CA ARG A 310 18.24 3.76 -8.50
C ARG A 310 19.44 3.03 -9.11
N PRO A 311 19.27 2.18 -10.13
CA PRO A 311 20.40 1.59 -10.84
C PRO A 311 21.37 2.70 -11.29
N PRO A 312 22.69 2.49 -11.15
CA PRO A 312 23.67 3.50 -11.55
C PRO A 312 23.67 3.66 -13.08
N ASP A 313 23.83 4.91 -13.54
CA ASP A 313 23.78 5.24 -14.98
C ASP A 313 24.91 4.57 -15.78
N ASP A 314 26.07 4.33 -15.14
CA ASP A 314 27.22 3.65 -15.74
C ASP A 314 27.16 2.11 -15.63
N GLY A 315 26.14 1.56 -14.96
CA GLY A 315 25.96 0.12 -14.75
C GLY A 315 27.00 -0.54 -13.85
N LYS A 316 27.94 0.21 -13.27
CA LYS A 316 29.03 -0.34 -12.45
C LYS A 316 28.53 -0.77 -11.08
N LEU A 317 29.29 -1.68 -10.47
CA LEU A 317 29.08 -2.00 -9.06
C LEU A 317 29.46 -0.79 -8.20
N ARG A 318 28.71 -0.57 -7.11
CA ARG A 318 28.94 0.51 -6.15
C ARG A 318 28.88 0.01 -4.73
N ASP A 319 29.55 0.70 -3.82
CA ASP A 319 29.52 0.37 -2.40
C ASP A 319 28.35 1.02 -1.68
N ILE A 320 27.86 0.31 -0.66
CA ILE A 320 26.80 0.81 0.20
C ILE A 320 27.34 1.89 1.13
N LYS A 321 26.62 3.01 1.22
CA LYS A 321 26.89 4.08 2.19
C LYS A 321 25.71 4.17 3.14
N PRO A 322 25.79 3.56 4.35
CA PRO A 322 24.66 3.46 5.26
C PRO A 322 24.04 4.80 5.67
N ASP A 323 24.84 5.87 5.69
CA ASP A 323 24.39 7.20 6.10
C ASP A 323 23.56 7.92 5.03
N LEU A 324 23.73 7.57 3.75
CA LEU A 324 23.05 8.24 2.65
C LEU A 324 21.62 7.76 2.51
N ASN A 325 20.67 8.70 2.46
CA ASN A 325 19.26 8.37 2.32
C ASN A 325 18.97 7.79 0.91
N TRP A 326 18.26 6.68 0.89
CA TRP A 326 17.72 6.03 -0.32
C TRP A 326 16.37 6.62 -0.71
N LEU A 327 15.67 7.23 0.25
CA LEU A 327 14.42 7.92 0.03
C LEU A 327 14.48 9.39 0.44
N SER A 328 13.74 10.21 -0.28
CA SER A 328 13.40 11.58 0.09
C SER A 328 11.90 11.79 -0.04
N VAL A 329 11.32 12.71 0.74
CA VAL A 329 9.93 13.13 0.52
C VAL A 329 9.87 13.88 -0.81
N SER A 330 9.16 13.31 -1.79
CA SER A 330 9.01 13.87 -3.13
C SER A 330 7.69 14.60 -3.32
N GLY A 331 6.69 14.31 -2.48
CA GLY A 331 5.39 14.96 -2.54
C GLY A 331 4.66 14.91 -1.20
N GLN A 332 3.90 15.96 -0.93
CA GLN A 332 3.11 16.10 0.28
C GLN A 332 1.77 16.71 -0.09
N HIS A 333 0.68 16.02 0.20
CA HIS A 333 -0.64 16.44 -0.25
C HIS A 333 -1.70 16.20 0.82
N ILE A 334 -2.66 17.11 0.92
CA ILE A 334 -3.97 16.83 1.51
C ILE A 334 -4.82 16.16 0.43
N LEU A 335 -5.33 14.98 0.74
CA LEU A 335 -6.21 14.24 -0.16
C LEU A 335 -7.66 14.67 0.02
N PRO A 336 -8.47 14.67 -1.06
CA PRO A 336 -9.91 14.69 -0.94
C PRO A 336 -10.37 13.52 -0.06
N LYS A 337 -11.43 13.74 0.71
CA LYS A 337 -12.04 12.67 1.50
C LYS A 337 -12.65 11.61 0.56
N PRO A 338 -12.81 10.35 1.02
CA PRO A 338 -13.41 9.31 0.21
C PRO A 338 -14.78 9.73 -0.36
N GLY A 339 -14.98 9.49 -1.66
CA GLY A 339 -16.20 9.86 -2.39
C GLY A 339 -16.23 11.29 -2.95
N ALA A 340 -15.21 12.12 -2.71
CA ALA A 340 -15.08 13.42 -3.36
C ALA A 340 -14.54 13.26 -4.80
N TRP A 341 -15.41 13.45 -5.79
CA TRP A 341 -15.08 13.17 -7.21
C TRP A 341 -14.39 14.33 -7.96
N LYS A 342 -14.77 15.59 -7.67
CA LYS A 342 -14.42 16.74 -8.52
C LYS A 342 -13.11 17.45 -8.16
N TYR A 343 -12.45 17.04 -7.08
CA TYR A 343 -11.35 17.78 -6.48
C TYR A 343 -10.09 16.93 -6.46
N GLY A 344 -8.95 17.52 -6.85
CA GLY A 344 -7.65 16.86 -6.80
C GLY A 344 -6.93 17.05 -5.46
N PRO A 345 -5.83 16.32 -5.22
CA PRO A 345 -4.95 16.55 -4.06
C PRO A 345 -4.44 17.99 -3.99
N ILE A 346 -4.40 18.56 -2.78
CA ILE A 346 -3.84 19.89 -2.51
C ILE A 346 -2.38 19.73 -2.06
N PRO A 347 -1.38 20.32 -2.75
CA PRO A 347 0.00 20.27 -2.31
C PRO A 347 0.19 21.07 -1.01
N LEU A 348 0.91 20.50 -0.05
CA LEU A 348 1.16 21.13 1.24
C LEU A 348 2.45 20.62 1.89
N ASN A 349 3.45 21.48 2.04
CA ASN A 349 4.71 21.13 2.66
C ASN A 349 4.66 21.30 4.18
N LEU A 350 4.78 20.20 4.95
CA LEU A 350 4.73 20.22 6.42
C LEU A 350 5.86 19.46 7.11
N ILE A 351 6.51 18.50 6.45
CA ILE A 351 7.41 17.53 7.10
C ILE A 351 8.77 18.13 7.47
N TYR A 352 9.26 19.08 6.67
CA TYR A 352 10.56 19.75 6.84
C TYR A 352 10.46 21.19 7.34
N THR A 353 9.25 21.69 7.54
CA THR A 353 8.93 22.95 8.21
C THR A 353 8.65 22.69 9.68
#